data_AF-A0A351MUP3-F1
#
_entry.id   AF-A0A351MUP3-F1
#
_cell.length_a   1.000
_cell.length_b   1.000
_cell.length_c   1.000
_cell.angle_alpha   90.00
_cell.angle_beta   90.00
_cell.angle_gamma   90.00
#
_symmetry.space_group_name_H-M   'P 1'
#
loop_
_entity.id
_entity.type
_entity.pdbx_description
1 polymer ?
#
loop_
_entity_poly.entity_id
_entity_poly.type
_entity_poly.pdbx_seq_one_letter_code
_entity_poly.pdbx_strand_id
1 'polypeptide(L)'
;RQPFGGWKRSAYGPGSKAGGPLYVASLCRMENDPAADLTSHLSKAALAAHEGVHGKDPEAAHFALSLAEFEKPVDPSALKSEANVYRRLPLNKAIPDATPYLRLSAGANSEECYRALKVILAMRHVWVVSVDPSHDPYLIERVAEVAGFCEVQPEDEFAEMIQPHARVRVVGRVGPVLREACRVHGIPLFNGPVTNCPRLEFHPYYLEQALSVTRHRHGNPLPDPRDPVVRAGWDRAGLLSGGA
;
A
#
# COMPACT_ATOMS: atom_id res chain seq x y z
N ARG A 1 -19.62 -6.98 -6.07
CA ARG A 1 -19.12 -7.70 -7.26
C ARG A 1 -17.99 -6.91 -7.90
N GLN A 2 -18.22 -5.68 -8.38
CA GLN A 2 -17.17 -4.84 -8.97
C GLN A 2 -17.04 -3.51 -8.20
N PRO A 3 -16.17 -3.42 -7.17
CA PRO A 3 -15.88 -2.14 -6.52
C PRO A 3 -15.51 -1.07 -7.55
N PHE A 4 -16.12 0.12 -7.42
CA PHE A 4 -16.07 1.15 -8.44
C PHE A 4 -15.17 2.33 -8.06
N GLY A 5 -14.40 2.82 -9.03
CA GLY A 5 -13.48 3.95 -8.86
C GLY A 5 -12.42 3.94 -9.94
N GLY A 6 -12.09 5.11 -10.49
CA GLY A 6 -11.04 5.25 -11.48
C GLY A 6 -9.66 5.48 -10.86
N TRP A 7 -8.67 5.65 -11.73
CA TRP A 7 -7.34 6.16 -11.36
C TRP A 7 -7.08 7.48 -12.09
N LYS A 8 -5.95 8.13 -11.78
CA LYS A 8 -5.55 9.41 -12.38
C LYS A 8 -6.65 10.46 -12.19
N ARG A 9 -7.00 11.23 -13.23
CA ARG A 9 -8.00 12.32 -13.16
C ARG A 9 -9.43 11.87 -12.82
N SER A 10 -9.73 10.57 -12.85
CA SER A 10 -11.06 10.05 -12.51
C SER A 10 -11.26 9.83 -11.01
N ALA A 11 -10.28 10.17 -10.17
CA ALA A 11 -10.38 10.09 -8.71
C ALA A 11 -9.58 11.22 -8.05
N TYR A 12 -10.03 11.64 -6.87
CA TYR A 12 -9.27 12.50 -5.95
C TYR A 12 -9.40 11.95 -4.54
N GLY A 13 -8.33 12.07 -3.72
CA GLY A 13 -8.29 11.53 -2.37
C GLY A 13 -7.73 10.10 -2.28
N PRO A 14 -8.03 9.34 -1.22
CA PRO A 14 -7.31 8.11 -0.90
C PRO A 14 -7.45 7.02 -1.97
N GLY A 15 -8.49 7.05 -2.81
CA GLY A 15 -8.61 6.15 -3.96
C GLY A 15 -9.15 4.76 -3.62
N SER A 16 -9.68 4.54 -2.41
CA SER A 16 -10.47 3.36 -2.08
C SER A 16 -11.74 3.33 -2.93
N LYS A 17 -12.07 2.17 -3.51
CA LYS A 17 -13.24 2.03 -4.40
C LYS A 17 -14.54 1.96 -3.61
N ALA A 18 -15.57 2.65 -4.09
CA ALA A 18 -16.93 2.53 -3.55
C ALA A 18 -17.41 1.08 -3.68
N GLY A 19 -18.00 0.54 -2.61
CA GLY A 19 -18.36 -0.88 -2.50
C GLY A 19 -17.16 -1.83 -2.33
N GLY A 20 -15.96 -1.28 -2.14
CA GLY A 20 -14.74 -2.01 -1.81
C GLY A 20 -14.48 -2.06 -0.29
N PRO A 21 -13.53 -2.92 0.15
CA PRO A 21 -13.32 -3.22 1.56
C PRO A 21 -12.72 -2.07 2.37
N LEU A 22 -12.06 -1.09 1.74
CA LEU A 22 -11.43 0.05 2.42
C LEU A 22 -12.28 1.32 2.38
N TYR A 23 -13.44 1.32 1.71
CA TYR A 23 -14.22 2.55 1.51
C TYR A 23 -14.72 3.16 2.82
N VAL A 24 -15.30 2.35 3.71
CA VAL A 24 -15.78 2.84 5.01
C VAL A 24 -14.62 3.33 5.87
N ALA A 25 -13.48 2.64 5.85
CA ALA A 25 -12.29 3.04 6.59
C ALA A 25 -11.80 4.44 6.19
N SER A 26 -11.98 4.84 4.92
CA SER A 26 -11.64 6.20 4.46
C SER A 26 -12.48 7.32 5.08
N LEU A 27 -13.61 6.98 5.71
CA LEU A 27 -14.51 7.91 6.40
C LEU A 27 -14.24 7.98 7.92
N CYS A 28 -13.27 7.19 8.41
CA CYS A 28 -12.96 7.08 9.83
C CYS A 28 -11.60 7.73 10.15
N ARG A 29 -11.43 8.09 11.42
CA ARG A 29 -10.11 8.27 12.01
C ARG A 29 -9.72 6.97 12.70
N MET A 30 -8.56 6.44 12.35
CA MET A 30 -8.06 5.18 12.87
C MET A 30 -6.89 5.47 13.81
N GLU A 31 -6.82 4.72 14.90
CA GLU A 31 -5.73 4.75 15.87
C GLU A 31 -5.40 3.32 16.31
N ASN A 32 -4.22 3.14 16.89
CA ASN A 32 -3.78 1.83 17.38
C ASN A 32 -4.52 1.48 18.66
N ASP A 33 -4.95 0.24 18.77
CA ASP A 33 -5.26 -0.36 20.05
C ASP A 33 -3.94 -0.83 20.70
N PRO A 34 -3.49 -0.21 21.81
CA PRO A 34 -2.24 -0.58 22.47
C PRO A 34 -2.28 -1.98 23.09
N ALA A 35 -3.47 -2.58 23.27
CA ALA A 35 -3.64 -3.92 23.83
C ALA A 35 -3.71 -5.02 22.74
N ALA A 36 -3.69 -4.65 21.46
CA ALA A 36 -3.84 -5.61 20.38
C ALA A 36 -2.60 -6.53 20.22
N ASP A 37 -2.80 -7.84 20.23
CA ASP A 37 -1.79 -8.81 19.82
C ASP A 37 -1.73 -8.88 18.29
N LEU A 38 -0.71 -8.20 17.73
CA LEU A 38 -0.44 -8.10 16.29
C LEU A 38 -0.09 -9.43 15.63
N THR A 39 0.30 -10.43 16.41
CA THR A 39 0.78 -11.71 15.89
C THR A 39 -0.17 -12.87 16.14
N SER A 40 -1.27 -12.63 16.86
CA SER A 40 -2.27 -13.63 17.24
C SER A 40 -2.83 -14.48 16.09
N HIS A 41 -2.90 -13.92 14.88
CA HIS A 41 -3.40 -14.58 13.67
C HIS A 41 -2.30 -15.22 12.82
N LEU A 42 -1.02 -15.08 13.22
CA LEU A 42 0.14 -15.60 12.51
C LEU A 42 0.53 -16.97 13.09
N SER A 43 0.94 -17.89 12.22
CA SER A 43 1.40 -19.20 12.68
C SER A 43 2.79 -19.09 13.32
N LYS A 44 3.08 -19.92 14.33
CA LYS A 44 4.41 -20.02 14.96
C LYS A 44 5.51 -20.29 13.94
N ALA A 45 5.22 -21.09 12.92
CA ALA A 45 6.17 -21.41 11.86
C ALA A 45 6.49 -20.18 10.99
N ALA A 46 5.49 -19.36 10.65
CA ALA A 46 5.69 -18.14 9.89
C ALA A 46 6.52 -17.10 10.66
N LEU A 47 6.25 -16.96 11.96
CA LEU A 47 7.04 -16.11 12.85
C LEU A 47 8.49 -16.57 12.93
N ALA A 48 8.75 -17.85 13.22
CA ALA A 48 10.09 -18.40 13.30
C ALA A 48 10.89 -18.25 11.98
N ALA A 49 10.22 -18.41 10.83
CA ALA A 49 10.83 -18.20 9.52
C ALA A 49 11.23 -16.73 9.30
N HIS A 50 10.38 -15.78 9.70
CA HIS A 50 10.71 -14.35 9.63
C HIS A 50 11.87 -14.00 10.57
N GLU A 51 11.83 -14.51 11.81
CA GLU A 51 12.88 -14.27 12.81
C GLU A 51 14.27 -14.68 12.33
N GLY A 52 14.38 -15.82 11.66
CA GLY A 52 15.67 -16.33 11.16
C GLY A 52 16.30 -15.47 10.05
N VAL A 53 15.53 -14.59 9.41
CA VAL A 53 15.99 -13.77 8.26
C VAL A 53 16.02 -12.27 8.60
N HIS A 54 15.02 -11.78 9.34
CA HIS A 54 14.76 -10.35 9.53
C HIS A 54 14.78 -9.92 11.00
N GLY A 55 15.01 -10.85 11.94
CA GLY A 55 15.07 -10.55 13.37
C GLY A 55 13.71 -10.62 14.09
N LYS A 56 13.71 -10.27 15.37
CA LYS A 56 12.62 -10.57 16.32
C LYS A 56 11.61 -9.44 16.55
N ASP A 57 11.48 -8.49 15.63
CA ASP A 57 10.46 -7.44 15.75
C ASP A 57 9.07 -8.00 15.35
N PRO A 58 8.14 -8.17 16.31
CA PRO A 58 6.84 -8.80 16.04
C PRO A 58 5.96 -7.95 15.11
N GLU A 59 6.10 -6.62 15.14
CA GLU A 59 5.35 -5.74 14.25
C GLU A 59 5.96 -5.78 12.85
N ALA A 60 7.29 -5.84 12.70
CA ALA A 60 7.92 -6.06 11.38
C ALA A 60 7.47 -7.40 10.77
N ALA A 61 7.41 -8.46 11.57
CA ALA A 61 6.87 -9.75 11.16
C ALA A 61 5.39 -9.65 10.74
N HIS A 62 4.58 -8.92 11.52
CA HIS A 62 3.17 -8.70 11.20
C HIS A 62 2.97 -8.01 9.85
N PHE A 63 3.72 -6.95 9.57
CA PHE A 63 3.69 -6.27 8.28
C PHE A 63 4.16 -7.19 7.14
N ALA A 64 5.33 -7.81 7.27
CA ALA A 64 5.90 -8.66 6.24
C ALA A 64 4.99 -9.85 5.87
N LEU A 65 4.42 -10.53 6.87
CA LEU A 65 3.57 -11.69 6.65
C LEU A 65 2.16 -11.32 6.15
N SER A 66 1.69 -10.10 6.44
CA SER A 66 0.39 -9.61 5.96
C SER A 66 0.39 -9.21 4.49
N LEU A 67 1.56 -8.92 3.91
CA LEU A 67 1.66 -8.41 2.55
C LEU A 67 1.10 -9.39 1.51
N ALA A 68 1.46 -10.68 1.63
CA ALA A 68 1.02 -11.70 0.69
C ALA A 68 -0.51 -11.82 0.62
N GLU A 69 -1.19 -11.71 1.75
CA GLU A 69 -2.66 -11.74 1.80
C GLU A 69 -3.28 -10.42 1.31
N PHE A 70 -2.61 -9.29 1.53
CA PHE A 70 -3.06 -7.99 1.03
C PHE A 70 -3.04 -7.91 -0.50
N GLU A 71 -2.00 -8.46 -1.13
CA GLU A 71 -1.79 -8.48 -2.58
C GLU A 71 -2.60 -9.55 -3.30
N LYS A 72 -3.05 -10.58 -2.57
CA LYS A 72 -3.80 -11.70 -3.12
C LYS A 72 -5.07 -11.24 -3.84
N PRO A 73 -5.23 -11.55 -5.14
CA PRO A 73 -6.49 -11.34 -5.84
C PRO A 73 -7.61 -12.19 -5.22
N VAL A 74 -8.79 -11.60 -5.05
CA VAL A 74 -9.97 -12.28 -4.49
C VAL A 74 -11.18 -12.09 -5.39
N ASP A 75 -11.93 -13.16 -5.63
CA ASP A 75 -13.28 -13.08 -6.24
C ASP A 75 -14.33 -13.33 -5.15
N PRO A 76 -14.87 -12.27 -4.52
CA PRO A 76 -15.85 -12.42 -3.45
C PRO A 76 -17.23 -12.89 -3.97
N SER A 77 -17.46 -12.86 -5.29
CA SER A 77 -18.75 -13.23 -5.88
C SER A 77 -18.85 -14.70 -6.27
N ALA A 78 -17.70 -15.30 -6.66
CA ALA A 78 -17.57 -16.70 -7.05
C ALA A 78 -18.66 -17.21 -8.04
N LEU A 79 -19.09 -16.36 -8.98
CA LEU A 79 -20.12 -16.73 -9.95
C LEU A 79 -19.56 -17.67 -11.01
N LYS A 80 -20.37 -18.64 -11.46
CA LYS A 80 -19.98 -19.56 -12.55
C LYS A 80 -19.84 -18.86 -13.90
N SER A 81 -20.67 -17.83 -14.13
CA SER A 81 -20.81 -17.13 -15.42
C SER A 81 -19.85 -15.95 -15.57
N GLU A 82 -19.26 -15.45 -14.49
CA GLU A 82 -18.43 -14.25 -14.48
C GLU A 82 -17.44 -14.30 -13.32
N ALA A 83 -16.15 -14.12 -13.60
CA ALA A 83 -15.15 -13.92 -12.57
C ALA A 83 -15.07 -12.43 -12.25
N ASN A 84 -15.18 -12.07 -10.97
CA ASN A 84 -15.13 -10.69 -10.49
C ASN A 84 -13.97 -10.51 -9.53
N VAL A 85 -12.78 -10.39 -10.11
CA VAL A 85 -11.53 -10.33 -9.37
C VAL A 85 -11.31 -8.92 -8.86
N TYR A 86 -11.19 -8.80 -7.54
CA TYR A 86 -10.69 -7.62 -6.86
C TYR A 86 -9.22 -7.86 -6.49
N ARG A 87 -8.33 -6.99 -6.97
CA ARG A 87 -6.89 -7.05 -6.68
C ARG A 87 -6.35 -5.67 -6.31
N ARG A 88 -5.13 -5.65 -5.77
CA ARG A 88 -4.40 -4.43 -5.44
C ARG A 88 -3.08 -4.47 -6.18
N LEU A 89 -2.73 -3.38 -6.86
CA LEU A 89 -1.50 -3.27 -7.62
C LEU A 89 -0.60 -2.22 -6.99
N PRO A 90 0.72 -2.46 -6.87
CA PRO A 90 1.67 -1.41 -6.52
C PRO A 90 1.48 -0.18 -7.42
N LEU A 91 1.60 1.02 -6.84
CA LEU A 91 1.30 2.28 -7.52
C LEU A 91 2.07 2.43 -8.84
N ASN A 92 3.39 2.25 -8.79
CA ASN A 92 4.30 2.36 -9.94
C ASN A 92 4.05 1.28 -11.00
N LYS A 93 3.53 0.11 -10.61
CA LYS A 93 3.13 -0.94 -11.56
C LYS A 93 1.83 -0.60 -12.29
N ALA A 94 0.89 0.05 -11.60
CA ALA A 94 -0.38 0.47 -12.17
C ALA A 94 -0.26 1.76 -12.99
N ILE A 95 0.62 2.67 -12.58
CA ILE A 95 0.91 3.95 -13.24
C ILE A 95 2.44 4.12 -13.24
N PRO A 96 3.14 3.83 -14.35
CA PRO A 96 4.60 3.85 -14.41
C PRO A 96 5.27 5.14 -13.92
N ASP A 97 4.67 6.29 -14.19
CA ASP A 97 5.21 7.61 -13.81
C ASP A 97 4.73 8.08 -12.42
N ALA A 98 4.02 7.25 -11.67
CA ALA A 98 3.53 7.60 -10.33
C ALA A 98 4.51 7.16 -9.25
N THR A 99 4.92 8.11 -8.42
CA THR A 99 5.84 7.88 -7.31
C THR A 99 5.09 7.78 -5.98
N PRO A 100 5.25 6.68 -5.23
CA PRO A 100 4.83 6.64 -3.84
C PRO A 100 5.92 7.23 -2.94
N TYR A 101 5.57 8.23 -2.14
CA TYR A 101 6.46 8.86 -1.18
C TYR A 101 6.10 8.49 0.26
N LEU A 102 7.11 8.14 1.05
CA LEU A 102 7.05 8.23 2.51
C LEU A 102 7.81 9.48 2.95
N ARG A 103 7.09 10.47 3.46
CA ARG A 103 7.66 11.71 3.98
C ARG A 103 7.61 11.69 5.51
N LEU A 104 8.78 11.65 6.15
CA LEU A 104 8.95 11.88 7.58
C LEU A 104 9.09 13.38 7.81
N SER A 105 7.99 14.06 8.16
CA SER A 105 7.93 15.52 8.32
C SER A 105 8.21 15.94 9.75
N ALA A 106 8.55 17.21 9.93
CA ALA A 106 8.71 17.80 11.26
C ALA A 106 7.53 17.47 12.19
N GLY A 107 7.83 17.21 13.47
CA GLY A 107 6.86 16.83 14.50
C GLY A 107 6.50 15.34 14.52
N ALA A 108 7.04 14.51 13.62
CA ALA A 108 7.05 13.06 13.79
C ALA A 108 8.00 12.68 14.94
N ASN A 109 7.57 11.76 15.80
CA ASN A 109 8.48 11.19 16.79
C ASN A 109 9.20 9.95 16.22
N SER A 110 10.30 9.53 16.87
CA SER A 110 11.13 8.43 16.38
C SER A 110 10.37 7.11 16.27
N GLU A 111 9.43 6.82 17.18
CA GLU A 111 8.63 5.60 17.15
C GLU A 111 7.71 5.55 15.93
N GLU A 112 7.04 6.66 15.61
CA GLU A 112 6.21 6.80 14.42
C GLU A 112 7.03 6.62 13.14
N CYS A 113 8.23 7.22 13.09
CA CYS A 113 9.16 7.07 11.97
C CYS A 113 9.56 5.60 11.77
N TYR A 114 10.05 4.93 12.83
CA TYR A 114 10.47 3.53 12.74
C TYR A 114 9.30 2.60 12.38
N ARG A 115 8.09 2.85 12.90
CA ARG A 115 6.90 2.08 12.53
C ARG A 115 6.57 2.25 11.05
N ALA A 116 6.61 3.47 10.52
CA ALA A 116 6.35 3.71 9.10
C ALA A 116 7.35 3.00 8.18
N LEU A 117 8.61 2.83 8.62
CA LEU A 117 9.62 2.06 7.89
C LEU A 117 9.32 0.55 7.84
N LYS A 118 8.46 0.01 8.70
CA LYS A 118 8.07 -1.42 8.65
C LYS A 118 7.33 -1.76 7.36
N VAL A 119 6.60 -0.80 6.81
CA VAL A 119 5.98 -0.92 5.48
C VAL A 119 7.04 -1.12 4.40
N ILE A 120 8.11 -0.32 4.47
CA ILE A 120 9.24 -0.35 3.54
C ILE A 120 9.96 -1.69 3.61
N LEU A 121 10.23 -2.18 4.83
CA LEU A 121 10.87 -3.48 5.01
C LEU A 121 10.01 -4.65 4.52
N ALA A 122 8.69 -4.55 4.68
CA ALA A 122 7.75 -5.59 4.28
C ALA A 122 7.58 -5.65 2.75
N MET A 123 7.44 -4.50 2.12
CA MET A 123 7.19 -4.40 0.70
C MET A 123 8.49 -4.62 -0.09
N ARG A 124 8.41 -5.04 -1.36
CA ARG A 124 9.58 -5.28 -2.24
C ARG A 124 9.61 -4.32 -3.43
N HIS A 125 9.13 -3.09 -3.23
CA HIS A 125 8.92 -2.13 -4.31
C HIS A 125 9.73 -0.85 -4.09
N VAL A 126 9.86 -0.06 -5.15
CA VAL A 126 10.59 1.22 -5.14
C VAL A 126 9.64 2.32 -4.65
N TRP A 127 10.04 2.98 -3.57
CA TRP A 127 9.46 4.21 -3.03
C TRP A 127 10.56 5.22 -2.80
N VAL A 128 10.17 6.49 -2.65
CA VAL A 128 11.07 7.55 -2.24
C VAL A 128 10.80 7.87 -0.78
N VAL A 129 11.82 7.72 0.06
CA VAL A 129 11.79 8.16 1.45
C VAL A 129 12.40 9.55 1.51
N SER A 130 11.62 10.51 2.00
CA SER A 130 12.06 11.88 2.21
C SER A 130 11.95 12.22 3.69
N VAL A 131 12.98 12.85 4.25
CA VAL A 131 13.08 13.17 5.68
C VAL A 131 13.31 14.66 5.86
N ASP A 132 12.57 15.26 6.78
CA ASP A 132 12.76 16.64 7.16
C ASP A 132 14.08 16.82 7.93
N PRO A 133 14.93 17.81 7.58
CA PRO A 133 16.22 18.03 8.24
C PRO A 133 16.11 18.42 9.71
N SER A 134 14.91 18.75 10.22
CA SER A 134 14.70 19.03 11.64
C SER A 134 14.83 17.79 12.54
N HIS A 135 14.83 16.59 11.97
CA HIS A 135 15.01 15.36 12.74
C HIS A 135 16.44 15.20 13.25
N ASP A 136 16.59 14.43 14.32
CA ASP A 136 17.90 14.08 14.85
C ASP A 136 18.77 13.37 13.78
N PRO A 137 20.05 13.74 13.61
CA PRO A 137 20.93 13.12 12.61
C PRO A 137 21.07 11.60 12.73
N TYR A 138 20.99 11.05 13.94
CA TYR A 138 21.04 9.60 14.15
C TYR A 138 19.78 8.93 13.58
N LEU A 139 18.61 9.53 13.75
CA LEU A 139 17.37 9.02 13.15
C LEU A 139 17.46 9.04 11.61
N ILE A 140 17.97 10.13 11.03
CA ILE A 140 18.15 10.25 9.58
C ILE A 140 19.09 9.14 9.06
N GLU A 141 20.21 8.90 9.74
CA GLU A 141 21.16 7.84 9.38
C GLU A 141 20.50 6.45 9.43
N ARG A 142 19.72 6.16 10.48
CA ARG A 142 19.00 4.88 10.61
C ARG A 142 17.90 4.72 9.56
N VAL A 143 17.19 5.80 9.22
CA VAL A 143 16.20 5.80 8.13
C VAL A 143 16.89 5.47 6.81
N ALA A 144 18.03 6.10 6.51
CA ALA A 144 18.80 5.84 5.30
C ALA A 144 19.29 4.39 5.23
N GLU A 145 19.78 3.83 6.33
CA GLU A 145 20.21 2.42 6.42
C GLU A 145 19.05 1.46 6.13
N VAL A 146 17.89 1.67 6.75
CA VAL A 146 16.71 0.80 6.60
C VAL A 146 16.08 0.92 5.22
N ALA A 147 15.98 2.14 4.69
CA ALA A 147 15.42 2.40 3.36
C ALA A 147 16.41 2.14 2.22
N GLY A 148 17.69 1.90 2.53
CA GLY A 148 18.81 1.87 1.58
C GLY A 148 19.23 3.25 1.08
N PHE A 149 18.28 4.20 0.99
CA PHE A 149 18.52 5.60 0.68
C PHE A 149 17.34 6.44 1.17
N CYS A 150 17.61 7.67 1.62
CA CYS A 150 16.59 8.68 1.83
C CYS A 150 17.08 10.06 1.39
N GLU A 151 16.17 10.89 0.91
CA GLU A 151 16.44 12.29 0.60
C GLU A 151 16.18 13.15 1.84
N VAL A 152 17.15 13.96 2.24
CA VAL A 152 17.01 14.89 3.35
C VAL A 152 16.77 16.27 2.77
N GLN A 153 15.54 16.77 2.89
CA GLN A 153 15.17 18.07 2.33
C GLN A 153 14.06 18.74 3.15
N PRO A 154 13.99 20.07 3.21
CA PRO A 154 12.89 20.80 3.83
C PRO A 154 11.57 20.64 3.06
N GLU A 155 10.46 21.11 3.66
CA GLU A 155 9.10 20.94 3.11
C GLU A 155 8.93 21.60 1.73
N ASP A 156 9.49 22.80 1.55
CA ASP A 156 9.42 23.57 0.30
C ASP A 156 10.13 22.84 -0.85
N GLU A 157 11.36 22.39 -0.65
CA GLU A 157 12.09 21.60 -1.66
C GLU A 157 11.35 20.29 -2.01
N PHE A 158 10.77 19.61 -1.01
CA PHE A 158 9.97 18.42 -1.26
C PHE A 158 8.71 18.75 -2.07
N ALA A 159 8.02 19.84 -1.73
CA ALA A 159 6.80 20.27 -2.40
C ALA A 159 7.02 20.70 -3.86
N GLU A 160 8.20 21.24 -4.18
CA GLU A 160 8.58 21.59 -5.56
C GLU A 160 8.91 20.35 -6.41
N MET A 161 9.43 19.28 -5.79
CA MET A 161 9.86 18.07 -6.48
C MET A 161 8.70 17.12 -6.82
N ILE A 162 7.67 17.03 -5.96
CA ILE A 162 6.58 16.07 -6.14
C ILE A 162 5.81 16.29 -7.46
N GLN A 163 5.63 15.21 -8.21
CA GLN A 163 4.98 15.24 -9.53
C GLN A 163 3.52 14.78 -9.48
N PRO A 164 2.68 15.16 -10.46
CA PRO A 164 1.33 14.63 -10.60
C PRO A 164 1.27 13.09 -10.60
N HIS A 165 0.16 12.53 -10.14
CA HIS A 165 -0.05 11.09 -9.90
C HIS A 165 0.75 10.48 -8.75
N ALA A 166 1.62 11.24 -8.08
CA ALA A 166 2.22 10.80 -6.83
C ALA A 166 1.15 10.52 -5.76
N ARG A 167 1.54 9.74 -4.75
CA ARG A 167 0.80 9.59 -3.49
C ARG A 167 1.79 9.75 -2.35
N VAL A 168 1.42 10.52 -1.32
CA VAL A 168 2.36 10.87 -0.25
C VAL A 168 1.80 10.42 1.10
N ARG A 169 2.46 9.45 1.72
CA ARG A 169 2.29 9.14 3.13
C ARG A 169 3.13 10.10 3.94
N VAL A 170 2.49 10.94 4.76
CA VAL A 170 3.17 11.89 5.64
C VAL A 170 3.07 11.39 7.07
N VAL A 171 4.23 11.25 7.73
CA VAL A 171 4.33 11.03 9.17
C VAL A 171 4.74 12.35 9.81
N GLY A 172 4.09 12.76 10.90
CA GLY A 172 4.25 14.08 11.48
C GLY A 172 3.34 15.13 10.86
N ARG A 173 3.76 16.40 10.90
CA ARG A 173 2.92 17.53 10.49
C ARG A 173 2.92 17.71 8.98
N VAL A 174 1.74 17.96 8.41
CA VAL A 174 1.59 18.49 7.05
C VAL A 174 1.57 20.00 7.10
N GLY A 175 2.64 20.68 6.65
CA GLY A 175 2.67 22.12 6.54
C GLY A 175 1.89 22.66 5.33
N PRO A 176 1.75 23.99 5.26
CA PRO A 176 0.90 24.65 4.26
C PRO A 176 1.46 24.56 2.84
N VAL A 177 2.78 24.51 2.66
CA VAL A 177 3.42 24.51 1.33
C VAL A 177 3.18 23.16 0.65
N LEU A 178 3.46 22.06 1.37
CA LEU A 178 3.18 20.72 0.88
C LEU A 178 1.68 20.51 0.61
N ARG A 179 0.82 21.01 1.50
CA ARG A 179 -0.64 20.91 1.32
C ARG A 179 -1.10 21.60 0.04
N GLU A 180 -0.57 22.80 -0.23
CA GLU A 180 -0.94 23.57 -1.41
C GLU A 180 -0.41 22.91 -2.70
N ALA A 181 0.85 22.46 -2.71
CA ALA A 181 1.40 21.71 -3.83
C ALA A 181 0.57 20.47 -4.16
N CYS A 182 0.21 19.68 -3.14
CA CYS A 182 -0.65 18.51 -3.33
C CYS A 182 -2.04 18.87 -3.86
N ARG A 183 -2.65 19.97 -3.38
CA ARG A 183 -3.94 20.46 -3.86
C ARG A 183 -3.88 20.83 -5.34
N VAL A 184 -2.84 21.56 -5.76
CA VAL A 184 -2.64 21.99 -7.15
C VAL A 184 -2.45 20.80 -8.09
N HIS A 185 -1.67 19.80 -7.66
CA HIS A 185 -1.36 18.62 -8.49
C HIS A 185 -2.36 17.46 -8.35
N GLY A 186 -3.37 17.59 -7.50
CA GLY A 186 -4.34 16.51 -7.26
C GLY A 186 -3.75 15.31 -6.51
N ILE A 187 -2.68 15.51 -5.74
CA ILE A 187 -1.94 14.46 -5.03
C ILE A 187 -2.65 14.16 -3.69
N PRO A 188 -3.03 12.90 -3.42
CA PRO A 188 -3.60 12.55 -2.14
C PRO A 188 -2.53 12.48 -1.05
N LEU A 189 -2.82 13.13 0.07
CA LEU A 189 -2.04 13.10 1.30
C LEU A 189 -2.63 12.08 2.28
N PHE A 190 -1.81 11.13 2.72
CA PHE A 190 -2.14 10.19 3.79
C PHE A 190 -1.45 10.67 5.06
N ASN A 191 -2.19 11.40 5.89
CA ASN A 191 -1.67 12.07 7.09
C ASN A 191 -2.37 11.62 8.38
N GLY A 192 -2.99 10.43 8.36
CA GLY A 192 -3.51 9.80 9.57
C GLY A 192 -2.37 9.36 10.50
N PRO A 193 -2.68 9.04 11.77
CA PRO A 193 -1.73 8.43 12.69
C PRO A 193 -1.05 7.20 12.07
N VAL A 194 0.19 6.90 12.46
CA VAL A 194 0.86 5.66 12.00
C VAL A 194 0.24 4.47 12.72
N THR A 195 -0.37 3.58 11.94
CA THR A 195 -1.09 2.43 12.47
C THR A 195 -0.24 1.16 12.44
N ASN A 196 -0.52 0.23 13.35
CA ASN A 196 0.00 -1.13 13.36
C ASN A 196 -0.83 -2.07 12.46
N CYS A 197 -1.77 -1.52 11.67
CA CYS A 197 -2.64 -2.24 10.75
C CYS A 197 -2.05 -2.21 9.33
N PRO A 198 -1.48 -3.32 8.83
CA PRO A 198 -0.79 -3.33 7.54
C PRO A 198 -1.70 -2.94 6.38
N ARG A 199 -2.98 -3.30 6.44
CA ARG A 199 -3.96 -2.96 5.37
C ARG A 199 -4.13 -1.46 5.18
N LEU A 200 -4.05 -0.67 6.26
CA LEU A 200 -4.18 0.79 6.20
C LEU A 200 -2.87 1.41 5.72
N GLU A 201 -1.74 0.96 6.26
CA GLU A 201 -0.43 1.51 5.93
C GLU A 201 0.10 1.08 4.54
N PHE A 202 -0.36 -0.04 3.97
CA PHE A 202 -0.09 -0.38 2.58
C PHE A 202 -0.91 0.47 1.61
N HIS A 203 -2.08 0.97 2.02
CA HIS A 203 -3.00 1.66 1.12
C HIS A 203 -2.40 2.83 0.31
N PRO A 204 -1.53 3.71 0.86
CA PRO A 204 -0.87 4.79 0.10
C PRO A 204 -0.05 4.30 -1.10
N TYR A 205 0.44 3.05 -1.04
CA TYR A 205 1.39 2.48 -1.99
C TYR A 205 0.74 1.58 -3.05
N TYR A 206 -0.56 1.28 -2.90
CA TYR A 206 -1.31 0.40 -3.81
C TYR A 206 -2.57 1.04 -4.34
N LEU A 207 -2.91 0.69 -5.58
CA LEU A 207 -4.18 1.01 -6.22
C LEU A 207 -5.07 -0.22 -6.29
N GLU A 208 -6.32 -0.05 -5.89
CA GLU A 208 -7.34 -1.09 -6.03
C GLU A 208 -7.75 -1.23 -7.49
N GLN A 209 -8.03 -2.46 -7.93
CA GLN A 209 -8.56 -2.77 -9.26
C GLN A 209 -9.65 -3.85 -9.17
N ALA A 210 -10.73 -3.65 -9.93
CA ALA A 210 -11.73 -4.67 -10.16
C ALA A 210 -11.68 -5.09 -11.63
N LEU A 211 -11.66 -6.39 -11.88
CA LEU A 211 -11.67 -7.01 -13.20
C LEU A 211 -12.90 -7.91 -13.29
N SER A 212 -13.75 -7.66 -14.28
CA SER A 212 -14.91 -8.48 -14.57
C SER A 212 -14.68 -9.21 -15.88
N VAL A 213 -14.69 -10.54 -15.82
CA VAL A 213 -14.34 -11.41 -16.94
C VAL A 213 -15.46 -12.42 -17.15
N THR A 214 -16.11 -12.37 -18.31
CA THR A 214 -17.13 -13.36 -18.69
C THR A 214 -16.52 -14.77 -18.70
N ARG A 215 -17.20 -15.71 -18.05
CA ARG A 215 -16.77 -17.12 -17.88
C ARG A 215 -17.59 -18.10 -18.70
N HIS A 216 -18.26 -17.63 -19.73
CA HIS A 216 -19.00 -18.48 -20.65
C HIS A 216 -18.92 -17.97 -22.08
N ARG A 217 -19.18 -18.87 -23.03
CA ARG A 217 -19.46 -18.52 -24.42
C ARG A 217 -20.88 -18.98 -24.74
N HIS A 218 -21.79 -18.01 -24.91
CA HIS A 218 -23.23 -18.28 -25.14
C HIS A 218 -23.86 -19.21 -24.08
N GLY A 219 -23.53 -19.02 -22.79
CA GLY A 219 -24.03 -19.85 -21.69
C GLY A 219 -23.23 -21.13 -21.42
N ASN A 220 -22.38 -21.57 -22.35
CA ASN A 220 -21.48 -22.70 -22.12
C ASN A 220 -20.29 -22.26 -21.26
N PRO A 221 -20.06 -22.85 -20.08
CA PRO A 221 -18.96 -22.46 -19.20
C PRO A 221 -17.59 -22.60 -19.90
N LEU A 222 -16.74 -21.60 -19.73
CA LEU A 222 -15.33 -21.70 -20.07
C LEU A 222 -14.62 -22.55 -19.01
N PRO A 223 -13.54 -23.28 -19.37
CA PRO A 223 -12.76 -24.07 -18.42
C PRO A 223 -12.35 -23.26 -17.19
N ASP A 224 -12.17 -23.95 -16.07
CA ASP A 224 -11.79 -23.32 -14.82
C ASP A 224 -10.39 -22.69 -14.94
N PRO A 225 -10.16 -21.45 -14.50
CA PRO A 225 -8.83 -20.84 -14.47
C PRO A 225 -7.86 -21.54 -13.51
N ARG A 226 -8.38 -22.39 -12.62
CA ARG A 226 -7.59 -23.33 -11.80
C ARG A 226 -7.14 -24.56 -12.59
N ASP A 227 -7.67 -24.79 -13.79
CA ASP A 227 -7.16 -25.79 -14.72
C ASP A 227 -5.74 -25.40 -15.17
N PRO A 228 -4.73 -26.26 -14.99
CA PRO A 228 -3.33 -25.96 -15.32
C PRO A 228 -3.11 -25.45 -16.76
N VAL A 229 -3.92 -25.93 -17.73
CA VAL A 229 -3.77 -25.55 -19.14
C VAL A 229 -4.23 -24.12 -19.40
N VAL A 230 -5.27 -23.67 -18.67
CA VAL A 230 -5.87 -22.34 -18.83
C VAL A 230 -5.25 -21.31 -17.88
N ARG A 231 -4.70 -21.78 -16.76
CA ARG A 231 -4.03 -20.98 -15.74
C ARG A 231 -2.94 -20.05 -16.30
N ALA A 232 -2.15 -20.52 -17.27
CA ALA A 232 -1.11 -19.70 -17.90
C ALA A 232 -1.66 -18.43 -18.58
N GLY A 233 -2.86 -18.49 -19.16
CA GLY A 233 -3.51 -17.30 -19.74
C GLY A 233 -4.00 -16.31 -18.69
N TRP A 234 -4.44 -16.82 -17.55
CA TRP A 234 -4.94 -16.02 -16.43
C TRP A 234 -3.82 -15.40 -15.61
N ASP A 235 -2.72 -16.12 -15.41
CA ASP A 235 -1.50 -15.59 -14.81
C ASP A 235 -0.89 -14.49 -15.70
N ARG A 236 -0.85 -14.67 -17.03
CA ARG A 236 -0.44 -13.58 -17.94
C ARG A 236 -1.33 -12.34 -17.86
N ALA A 237 -2.61 -12.51 -17.57
CA ALA A 237 -3.54 -11.41 -17.34
C ALA A 237 -3.47 -10.84 -15.89
N GLY A 238 -2.67 -11.46 -15.01
CA GLY A 238 -2.55 -11.13 -13.58
C GLY A 238 -3.84 -11.39 -12.79
N LEU A 239 -4.72 -12.27 -13.27
CA LEU A 239 -6.02 -12.54 -12.64
C LEU A 239 -5.92 -13.48 -11.43
N LEU A 240 -4.83 -14.23 -11.29
CA LEU A 240 -4.64 -15.25 -10.25
C LEU A 240 -3.45 -14.95 -9.32
N SER A 241 -2.43 -14.27 -9.85
CA SER A 241 -1.25 -13.85 -9.13
C SER A 241 -1.15 -12.33 -9.19
N GLY A 242 -0.71 -11.68 -8.11
CA GLY A 242 -0.36 -10.25 -8.09
C GLY A 242 0.87 -9.89 -8.95
N GLY A 243 1.26 -10.71 -9.93
CA GLY A 243 2.44 -10.57 -10.78
C GLY A 243 2.05 -10.54 -12.27
N ALA A 244 2.87 -10.06 -13.21
CA ALA A 244 4.32 -9.88 -13.21
C ALA A 244 4.74 -8.45 -12.84
#